data_AF-A0A961FUJ1-F1
#
_entry.id   AF-A0A961FUJ1-F1
#
_cell.length_a   1.000
_cell.length_b   1.000
_cell.length_c   1.000
_cell.angle_alpha   90.00
_cell.angle_beta   90.00
_cell.angle_gamma   90.00
#
_symmetry.space_group_name_H-M   'P 1'
#
loop_
_entity.id
_entity.type
_entity.pdbx_description
1 polymer ?
#
loop_
_entity_poly.entity_id
_entity_poly.type
_entity_poly.pdbx_seq_one_letter_code
_entity_poly.pdbx_strand_id
1 'polypeptide(L)'
;MKTRPTLTAANRRRRAYVSLPIVGGLAVIVLAGTTYIYHRNTRALEMQGRVQARMDDLHREDGMLRAVLHELPKVLVSSMREGSALDRERHSWRAVFATALEDSAAGAIAPEELGIDGGRAWVSGNTGASALLGIDELVSPLVPNRFDFLNPGTVDQTELLFDRSLGMKLPAPLAPAEVEGFSEGEYPLLSPAKTLVAGWENGVALEPGAFPNYNLIDRPRVKLDGLPGTGGKFVARRNWWAFGVNFDRFEGRGATPGSRSRRFLLSLYEVPVRAPRRRGFDLLERLDSGMAAADLIIRDEDGFPRRATSAPWSIRAARLALPAGSEFLHLAEEEGVDITRISPVGWNAYSTGAGQCAMRLRILELKSPDEPVPTALALDFRATGEKEWGRIELRRGQNWPESGAGAADLPFQTRRLEDGREALVVMPPKLPAFLNSLPEAAGSEVNRSLCVLADESVASLAEGIVVRVAESADLTVFPEGFSLVTPLGLQFDGSVNTHASEGTPQGWPENLPCHPAVSFFAGEIDFAPAPGGIRIEGEVHEMGSGDYTVPVDDEGNPLPAGAKWKSRGVSVHTPPLEHPAQLPPVFFKDWLLTLEEIR
;
A
#
# COMPACT_ATOMS: atom_id res chain seq x y z
N MET A 1 -88.35 86.71 -41.45
CA MET A 1 -88.20 87.54 -40.23
C MET A 1 -87.22 86.83 -39.30
N LYS A 2 -86.23 87.55 -38.77
CA LYS A 2 -85.12 87.09 -37.90
C LYS A 2 -85.62 86.31 -36.67
N THR A 3 -84.89 85.27 -36.22
CA THR A 3 -83.93 85.31 -35.08
C THR A 3 -83.35 83.92 -34.77
N ARG A 4 -82.00 83.82 -34.68
CA ARG A 4 -81.28 82.75 -33.97
C ARG A 4 -81.55 82.84 -32.45
N PRO A 5 -81.39 81.73 -31.71
CA PRO A 5 -80.18 81.65 -30.89
C PRO A 5 -79.44 80.30 -30.98
N THR A 6 -78.12 80.44 -30.89
CA THR A 6 -77.09 79.45 -30.53
C THR A 6 -77.36 78.77 -29.18
N LEU A 7 -77.02 77.49 -29.06
CA LEU A 7 -76.16 76.99 -27.97
C LEU A 7 -75.66 75.55 -28.24
N THR A 8 -74.43 75.38 -27.78
CA THR A 8 -73.41 74.34 -28.00
C THR A 8 -73.64 73.01 -27.29
N ALA A 9 -72.97 71.99 -27.85
CA ALA A 9 -72.76 70.62 -27.38
C ALA A 9 -72.48 70.41 -25.87
N ALA A 10 -72.89 69.23 -25.38
CA ALA A 10 -72.17 68.56 -24.29
C ALA A 10 -72.37 67.03 -24.35
N ASN A 11 -71.38 66.35 -24.90
CA ASN A 11 -71.27 64.90 -24.93
C ASN A 11 -71.01 64.40 -23.48
N ARG A 12 -72.02 63.80 -22.83
CA ARG A 12 -71.94 63.29 -21.45
C ARG A 12 -70.98 62.09 -21.38
N ARG A 13 -69.70 62.34 -21.07
CA ARG A 13 -68.82 61.31 -20.49
C ARG A 13 -69.19 61.14 -19.02
N ARG A 14 -69.87 60.05 -18.67
CA ARG A 14 -70.02 59.61 -17.27
C ARG A 14 -68.63 59.26 -16.73
N ARG A 15 -68.04 60.16 -15.95
CA ARG A 15 -66.84 59.87 -15.16
C ARG A 15 -67.28 58.98 -14.01
N ALA A 16 -66.95 57.69 -14.07
CA ALA A 16 -67.08 56.80 -12.92
C ALA A 16 -66.06 57.24 -11.87
N TYR A 17 -66.53 57.72 -10.73
CA TYR A 17 -65.67 58.01 -9.58
C TYR A 17 -65.30 56.67 -8.95
N VAL A 18 -64.06 56.24 -9.17
CA VAL A 18 -63.47 55.14 -8.38
C VAL A 18 -63.39 55.65 -6.94
N SER A 19 -64.08 55.00 -6.01
CA SER A 19 -64.09 55.41 -4.61
C SER A 19 -62.70 55.24 -4.01
N LEU A 20 -62.14 56.31 -3.45
CA LEU A 20 -60.89 56.34 -2.67
C LEU A 20 -60.67 55.13 -1.72
N PRO A 21 -61.68 54.58 -1.01
CA PRO A 21 -61.49 53.38 -0.20
C PRO A 21 -61.08 52.12 -0.98
N ILE A 22 -61.52 51.97 -2.23
CA ILE A 22 -61.11 50.84 -3.08
C ILE A 22 -59.63 50.95 -3.45
N VAL A 23 -59.17 52.16 -3.80
CA VAL A 23 -57.75 52.40 -4.12
C VAL A 23 -56.86 52.20 -2.89
N GLY A 24 -57.31 52.67 -1.71
CA GLY A 24 -56.61 52.47 -0.45
C GLY A 24 -56.52 50.98 -0.06
N GLY A 25 -57.63 50.24 -0.17
CA GLY A 25 -57.65 48.79 0.10
C GLY A 25 -56.72 48.02 -0.84
N LEU A 26 -56.72 48.37 -2.13
CA LEU A 26 -55.86 47.72 -3.13
C LEU A 26 -54.37 48.04 -2.89
N ALA A 27 -54.05 49.26 -2.47
CA ALA A 27 -52.68 49.65 -2.11
C ALA A 27 -52.15 48.87 -0.89
N VAL A 28 -52.98 48.67 0.15
CA VAL A 28 -52.60 47.89 1.34
C VAL A 28 -52.41 46.42 1.01
N ILE A 29 -53.27 45.83 0.17
CA ILE A 29 -53.12 44.44 -0.28
C ILE A 29 -51.83 44.26 -1.08
N VAL A 30 -51.51 45.21 -1.98
CA VAL A 30 -50.27 45.16 -2.76
C VAL A 30 -49.05 45.31 -1.85
N LEU A 31 -49.06 46.22 -0.88
CA LEU A 31 -47.96 46.41 0.08
C LEU A 31 -47.75 45.15 0.95
N ALA A 32 -48.84 44.58 1.48
CA ALA A 32 -48.77 43.34 2.26
C ALA A 32 -48.25 42.17 1.41
N GLY A 33 -48.69 42.09 0.15
CA GLY A 33 -48.23 41.09 -0.83
C GLY A 33 -46.73 41.23 -1.14
N THR A 34 -46.24 42.45 -1.36
CA THR A 34 -44.81 42.69 -1.65
C THR A 34 -43.94 42.44 -0.42
N THR A 35 -44.37 42.84 0.78
CA THR A 35 -43.67 42.52 2.04
C THR A 35 -43.60 41.02 2.28
N TYR A 36 -44.68 40.28 2.03
CA TYR A 36 -44.70 38.82 2.16
C TYR A 36 -43.75 38.13 1.16
N ILE A 37 -43.77 38.56 -0.11
CA ILE A 37 -42.85 38.05 -1.14
C ILE A 37 -41.40 38.37 -0.78
N TYR A 38 -41.11 39.58 -0.30
CA TYR A 38 -39.78 39.97 0.14
C TYR A 38 -39.27 39.08 1.28
N HIS A 39 -40.06 38.87 2.33
CA HIS A 39 -39.69 37.98 3.44
C HIS A 39 -39.49 36.51 3.00
N ARG A 40 -40.31 36.03 2.06
CA ARG A 40 -40.13 34.70 1.50
C ARG A 40 -38.82 34.59 0.71
N ASN A 41 -38.51 35.61 -0.09
CA ASN A 41 -37.29 35.66 -0.89
C ASN A 41 -36.05 35.76 -0.01
N THR A 42 -36.04 36.57 1.06
CA THR A 42 -34.89 36.65 1.96
C THR A 42 -34.65 35.31 2.68
N ARG A 43 -35.69 34.66 3.18
CA ARG A 43 -35.56 33.31 3.78
C ARG A 43 -35.10 32.27 2.77
N ALA A 44 -35.58 32.33 1.53
CA ALA A 44 -35.15 31.42 0.47
C ALA A 44 -33.67 31.62 0.13
N LEU A 45 -33.21 32.87 0.03
CA LEU A 45 -31.80 33.21 -0.19
C LEU A 45 -30.91 32.75 0.97
N GLU A 46 -31.34 32.94 2.22
CA GLU A 46 -30.62 32.43 3.39
C GLU A 46 -30.48 30.91 3.38
N MET A 47 -31.57 30.20 3.05
CA MET A 47 -31.55 28.74 2.97
C MET A 47 -30.67 28.25 1.81
N GLN A 48 -30.74 28.91 0.65
CA GLN A 48 -29.87 28.60 -0.49
C GLN A 48 -28.39 28.83 -0.13
N GLY A 49 -28.06 29.94 0.54
CA GLY A 49 -26.70 30.23 1.00
C GLY A 49 -26.17 29.17 1.97
N ARG A 50 -26.99 28.70 2.92
CA ARG A 50 -26.60 27.61 3.85
C ARG A 50 -26.39 26.27 3.15
N VAL A 51 -27.25 25.93 2.18
CA VAL A 51 -27.11 24.70 1.40
C VAL A 51 -25.85 24.76 0.54
N GLN A 52 -25.58 25.90 -0.09
CA GLN A 52 -24.39 26.11 -0.90
C GLN A 52 -23.11 26.02 -0.06
N ALA A 53 -23.02 26.73 1.07
CA ALA A 53 -21.89 26.64 1.98
C ALA A 53 -21.63 25.18 2.42
N ARG A 54 -22.71 24.46 2.77
CA ARG A 54 -22.60 23.04 3.12
C ARG A 54 -22.11 22.16 1.97
N MET A 55 -22.52 22.43 0.73
CA MET A 55 -22.01 21.70 -0.43
C MET A 55 -20.54 22.00 -0.67
N ASP A 56 -20.13 23.26 -0.52
CA ASP A 56 -18.73 23.69 -0.68
C ASP A 56 -17.84 23.05 0.40
N ASP A 57 -18.28 23.01 1.65
CA ASP A 57 -17.56 22.34 2.75
C ASP A 57 -17.44 20.84 2.50
N LEU A 58 -18.50 20.18 2.03
CA LEU A 58 -18.45 18.76 1.66
C LEU A 58 -17.51 18.48 0.49
N HIS A 59 -17.44 19.38 -0.51
CA HIS A 59 -16.49 19.25 -1.61
C HIS A 59 -15.04 19.45 -1.15
N ARG A 60 -14.78 20.39 -0.25
CA ARG A 60 -13.46 20.60 0.35
C ARG A 60 -13.04 19.43 1.22
N GLU A 61 -13.96 18.90 2.04
CA GLU A 61 -13.74 17.68 2.80
C GLU A 61 -13.36 16.52 1.88
N ASP A 62 -14.14 16.29 0.81
CA ASP A 62 -13.88 15.20 -0.13
C ASP A 62 -12.54 15.37 -0.86
N GLY A 63 -12.22 16.60 -1.29
CA GLY A 63 -10.95 16.95 -1.92
C GLY A 63 -9.76 16.69 -1.00
N MET A 64 -9.81 17.17 0.24
CA MET A 64 -8.76 16.95 1.24
C MET A 64 -8.58 15.46 1.54
N LEU A 65 -9.66 14.73 1.81
CA LEU A 65 -9.60 13.30 2.11
C LEU A 65 -9.06 12.46 0.95
N ARG A 66 -9.31 12.89 -0.29
CA ARG A 66 -8.72 12.27 -1.49
C ARG A 66 -7.22 12.60 -1.62
N ALA A 67 -6.83 13.83 -1.36
CA ALA A 67 -5.43 14.24 -1.39
C ALA A 67 -4.59 13.50 -0.32
N VAL A 68 -5.15 13.24 0.87
CA VAL A 68 -4.50 12.40 1.91
C VAL A 68 -4.14 11.01 1.38
N LEU A 69 -5.00 10.38 0.56
CA LEU A 69 -4.72 9.06 -0.04
C LEU A 69 -3.56 9.09 -1.05
N HIS A 70 -3.28 10.25 -1.65
CA HIS A 70 -2.18 10.44 -2.59
C HIS A 70 -0.88 10.83 -1.88
N GLU A 71 -0.96 11.62 -0.81
CA GLU A 71 0.21 12.10 -0.07
C GLU A 71 0.77 11.07 0.92
N LEU A 72 -0.08 10.26 1.56
CA LEU A 72 0.38 9.28 2.55
C LEU A 72 1.45 8.32 1.98
N PRO A 73 1.28 7.69 0.81
CA PRO A 73 2.32 6.81 0.26
C PRO A 73 3.66 7.53 0.03
N LYS A 74 3.65 8.80 -0.41
CA LYS A 74 4.88 9.58 -0.63
C LYS A 74 5.65 9.74 0.67
N VAL A 75 4.95 10.19 1.72
CA VAL A 75 5.55 10.40 3.04
C VAL A 75 6.04 9.08 3.65
N LEU A 76 5.30 7.99 3.47
CA LEU A 76 5.75 6.67 3.91
C LEU A 76 7.06 6.26 3.26
N VAL A 77 7.15 6.35 1.93
CA VAL A 77 8.36 6.00 1.19
C VAL A 77 9.52 6.93 1.56
N SER A 78 9.28 8.24 1.64
CA SER A 78 10.35 9.18 1.99
C SER A 78 10.81 9.05 3.45
N SER A 79 9.92 8.68 4.38
CA SER A 79 10.29 8.39 5.78
C SER A 79 11.19 7.16 5.96
N MET A 80 11.17 6.26 4.96
CA MET A 80 12.05 5.08 4.92
C MET A 80 13.43 5.39 4.35
N ARG A 81 13.61 6.53 3.68
CA ARG A 81 14.90 6.92 3.11
C ARG A 81 15.83 7.51 4.15
N GLU A 82 17.12 7.35 3.89
CA GLU A 82 18.19 7.98 4.64
C GLU A 82 18.05 9.52 4.62
N GLY A 83 18.31 10.14 5.77
CA GLY A 83 18.23 11.59 5.96
C GLY A 83 16.82 12.11 6.28
N SER A 84 15.78 11.28 6.23
CA SER A 84 14.40 11.71 6.56
C SER A 84 14.27 12.25 7.99
N ALA A 85 15.07 11.76 8.94
CA ALA A 85 15.09 12.26 10.31
C ALA A 85 15.56 13.73 10.41
N LEU A 86 16.37 14.21 9.46
CA LEU A 86 16.83 15.61 9.42
C LEU A 86 15.70 16.58 9.03
N ASP A 87 14.71 16.09 8.30
CA ASP A 87 13.55 16.85 7.82
C ASP A 87 12.24 16.28 8.38
N ARG A 88 12.25 15.99 9.68
CA ARG A 88 11.14 15.32 10.36
C ARG A 88 9.80 16.03 10.19
N GLU A 89 9.78 17.36 10.18
CA GLU A 89 8.53 18.12 10.11
C GLU A 89 7.75 17.81 8.82
N ARG A 90 8.44 17.63 7.69
CA ARG A 90 7.83 17.28 6.39
C ARG A 90 7.24 15.87 6.33
N HIS A 91 7.65 15.00 7.25
CA HIS A 91 7.22 13.60 7.29
C HIS A 91 6.14 13.33 8.33
N SER A 92 5.70 14.36 9.06
CA SER A 92 4.68 14.23 10.09
C SER A 92 3.27 14.09 9.50
N TRP A 93 2.33 13.57 10.28
CA TRP A 93 0.91 13.62 9.92
C TRP A 93 0.43 15.04 9.67
N ARG A 94 0.93 16.01 10.44
CA ARG A 94 0.64 17.44 10.23
C ARG A 94 0.99 17.87 8.80
N ALA A 95 2.15 17.48 8.29
CA ALA A 95 2.55 17.78 6.91
C ALA A 95 1.67 17.08 5.88
N VAL A 96 1.36 15.79 6.07
CA VAL A 96 0.45 15.03 5.17
C VAL A 96 -0.88 15.77 4.99
N PHE A 97 -1.52 16.14 6.10
CA PHE A 97 -2.81 16.82 6.03
C PHE A 97 -2.67 18.27 5.52
N ALA A 98 -1.56 18.96 5.79
CA ALA A 98 -1.34 20.34 5.35
C ALA A 98 -1.21 20.39 3.83
N THR A 99 -0.35 19.54 3.25
CA THR A 99 -0.21 19.39 1.81
C THR A 99 -1.53 18.98 1.17
N ALA A 100 -2.26 18.03 1.78
CA ALA A 100 -3.55 17.60 1.27
C ALA A 100 -4.62 18.72 1.28
N LEU A 101 -4.57 19.62 2.27
CA LEU A 101 -5.46 20.79 2.34
C LEU A 101 -5.10 21.83 1.27
N GLU A 102 -3.81 22.08 1.05
CA GLU A 102 -3.31 22.98 -0.01
C GLU A 102 -3.70 22.46 -1.40
N ASP A 103 -3.50 21.17 -1.68
CA ASP A 103 -3.88 20.53 -2.94
C ASP A 103 -5.39 20.58 -3.18
N SER A 104 -6.18 20.36 -2.11
CA SER A 104 -7.63 20.47 -2.18
C SER A 104 -8.10 21.91 -2.43
N ALA A 105 -7.37 22.91 -1.93
CA ALA A 105 -7.68 24.32 -2.14
C ALA A 105 -7.33 24.78 -3.56
N ALA A 106 -6.25 24.27 -4.14
CA ALA A 106 -5.84 24.55 -5.52
C ALA A 106 -6.85 24.01 -6.57
N GLY A 107 -7.54 22.90 -6.27
CA GLY A 107 -8.61 22.36 -7.11
C GLY A 107 -9.93 23.16 -7.08
N ALA A 108 -10.11 24.08 -6.14
CA ALA A 108 -11.29 24.91 -6.00
C ALA A 108 -11.20 26.16 -6.89
N ILE A 109 -11.35 25.98 -8.21
CA ILE A 109 -11.60 27.01 -9.25
C ILE A 109 -10.81 28.32 -9.04
N ALA A 110 -9.75 28.49 -9.84
CA ALA A 110 -9.06 29.77 -10.00
C ALA A 110 -10.08 30.92 -10.18
N PRO A 111 -9.99 32.02 -9.42
CA PRO A 111 -10.91 33.16 -9.54
C PRO A 111 -10.92 33.85 -10.90
N GLU A 112 -10.05 33.45 -11.83
CA GLU A 112 -9.71 34.22 -13.03
C GLU A 112 -10.60 33.97 -14.27
N GLU A 113 -11.47 32.94 -14.30
CA GLU A 113 -12.27 32.64 -15.50
C GLU A 113 -13.76 33.05 -15.46
N LEU A 114 -14.23 33.77 -14.44
CA LEU A 114 -15.61 34.29 -14.37
C LEU A 114 -15.70 35.82 -14.54
N GLY A 115 -14.83 36.39 -15.37
CA GLY A 115 -14.87 37.79 -15.77
C GLY A 115 -15.91 38.08 -16.85
N ILE A 116 -17.19 38.24 -16.48
CA ILE A 116 -18.14 39.03 -17.29
C ILE A 116 -18.38 40.36 -16.58
N ASP A 117 -17.94 41.42 -17.25
CA ASP A 117 -17.89 42.82 -16.82
C ASP A 117 -19.27 43.39 -16.47
N GLY A 118 -19.41 43.92 -15.24
CA GLY A 118 -20.72 44.29 -14.69
C GLY A 118 -20.71 45.05 -13.36
N GLY A 119 -19.79 46.00 -13.17
CA GLY A 119 -20.00 47.25 -12.41
C GLY A 119 -20.54 47.26 -10.96
N ARG A 120 -20.68 46.14 -10.26
CA ARG A 120 -20.99 46.09 -8.82
C ARG A 120 -19.93 45.25 -8.12
N ALA A 121 -19.43 45.71 -6.98
CA ALA A 121 -18.46 44.99 -6.16
C ALA A 121 -18.93 43.55 -5.93
N TRP A 122 -18.32 42.60 -6.62
CA TRP A 122 -18.58 41.18 -6.45
C TRP A 122 -17.91 40.78 -5.13
N VAL A 123 -18.72 40.41 -4.14
CA VAL A 123 -18.22 39.56 -3.07
C VAL A 123 -17.99 38.20 -3.73
N SER A 124 -16.72 37.86 -3.95
CA SER A 124 -16.35 36.51 -4.38
C SER A 124 -16.94 35.53 -3.34
N GLY A 125 -17.76 34.58 -3.79
CA GLY A 125 -18.25 33.50 -2.93
C GLY A 125 -17.14 32.62 -2.38
N ASN A 126 -15.91 32.77 -2.89
CA ASN A 126 -14.75 32.00 -2.47
C ASN A 126 -13.84 32.74 -1.48
N THR A 127 -14.11 34.01 -1.13
CA THR A 127 -13.25 34.80 -0.22
C THR A 127 -13.61 34.67 1.26
N GLY A 128 -14.51 33.77 1.63
CA GLY A 128 -15.04 33.68 3.00
C GLY A 128 -14.13 33.07 4.06
N ALA A 129 -13.10 32.29 3.72
CA ALA A 129 -12.37 31.50 4.73
C ALA A 129 -10.93 31.10 4.36
N SER A 130 -10.28 31.76 3.38
CA SER A 130 -8.92 31.37 2.97
C SER A 130 -7.82 31.91 3.90
N ALA A 131 -8.17 32.65 4.95
CA ALA A 131 -7.22 33.16 5.93
C ALA A 131 -7.44 32.49 7.29
N LEU A 132 -6.50 31.63 7.68
CA LEU A 132 -6.17 31.23 9.06
C LEU A 132 -7.12 30.22 9.73
N LEU A 133 -7.05 28.95 9.33
CA LEU A 133 -7.23 27.87 10.29
C LEU A 133 -5.96 27.03 10.34
N GLY A 134 -5.43 26.87 11.55
CA GLY A 134 -4.40 25.89 11.82
C GLY A 134 -5.01 24.51 11.65
N ILE A 135 -4.27 23.61 11.02
CA ILE A 135 -4.71 22.25 10.77
C ILE A 135 -5.13 21.48 12.03
N ASP A 136 -4.59 21.92 13.18
CA ASP A 136 -4.88 21.44 14.54
C ASP A 136 -6.34 21.69 14.98
N GLU A 137 -7.07 22.60 14.33
CA GLU A 137 -8.50 22.83 14.59
C GLU A 137 -9.41 21.98 13.69
N LEU A 138 -8.88 21.56 12.53
CA LEU A 138 -9.62 20.82 11.51
C LEU A 138 -9.57 19.32 11.76
N VAL A 139 -8.38 18.80 12.07
CA VAL A 139 -8.12 17.38 12.32
C VAL A 139 -7.86 17.18 13.80
N SER A 140 -8.46 16.16 14.38
CA SER A 140 -8.31 15.84 15.80
C SER A 140 -8.36 14.32 16.03
N PRO A 141 -7.76 13.80 17.11
CA PRO A 141 -7.90 12.39 17.46
C PRO A 141 -9.34 12.09 17.89
N LEU A 142 -9.78 10.84 17.69
CA LEU A 142 -11.11 10.39 18.12
C LEU A 142 -11.25 10.32 19.64
N VAL A 143 -10.16 10.00 20.32
CA VAL A 143 -10.03 9.97 21.78
C VAL A 143 -8.76 10.73 22.15
N PRO A 144 -8.77 11.57 23.20
CA PRO A 144 -7.57 12.28 23.64
C PRO A 144 -6.38 11.33 23.76
N ASN A 145 -5.24 11.74 23.22
CA ASN A 145 -4.02 10.97 23.33
C ASN A 145 -2.82 11.91 23.43
N ARG A 146 -1.62 11.33 23.54
CA ARG A 146 -0.37 12.10 23.65
C ARG A 146 0.02 12.85 22.36
N PHE A 147 -0.56 12.48 21.21
CA PHE A 147 -0.06 12.86 19.89
C PHE A 147 -0.91 13.92 19.18
N ASP A 148 -1.93 14.45 19.87
CA ASP A 148 -2.80 15.60 19.55
C ASP A 148 -3.51 15.61 18.18
N PHE A 149 -3.16 14.72 17.24
CA PHE A 149 -3.59 14.80 15.85
C PHE A 149 -4.42 13.59 15.39
N LEU A 150 -3.98 12.38 15.73
CA LEU A 150 -4.71 11.14 15.40
C LEU A 150 -4.38 10.01 16.37
N ASN A 151 -5.22 8.97 16.36
CA ASN A 151 -4.98 7.74 17.10
C ASN A 151 -4.41 6.66 16.16
N PRO A 152 -3.17 6.17 16.38
CA PRO A 152 -2.62 5.07 15.59
C PRO A 152 -3.27 3.73 15.94
N GLY A 153 -3.28 2.79 15.00
CA GLY A 153 -3.84 1.45 15.18
C GLY A 153 -2.95 0.49 15.97
N THR A 154 -2.35 0.97 17.07
CA THR A 154 -1.46 0.19 17.91
C THR A 154 -2.11 -0.18 19.23
N VAL A 155 -1.59 -1.21 19.89
CA VAL A 155 -2.06 -1.63 21.23
C VAL A 155 -1.90 -0.57 22.31
N ASP A 156 -1.05 0.44 22.08
CA ASP A 156 -0.89 1.57 23.00
C ASP A 156 -2.14 2.46 23.07
N GLN A 157 -3.03 2.41 22.07
CA GLN A 157 -4.28 3.16 22.07
C GLN A 157 -5.40 2.46 22.87
N THR A 158 -5.07 2.04 24.09
CA THR A 158 -6.00 1.37 25.03
C THR A 158 -7.34 2.10 25.16
N GLU A 159 -7.34 3.43 25.32
CA GLU A 159 -8.59 4.19 25.49
C GLU A 159 -9.50 4.10 24.26
N LEU A 160 -8.93 4.15 23.05
CA LEU A 160 -9.68 4.01 21.81
C LEU A 160 -10.18 2.57 21.60
N LEU A 161 -9.31 1.59 21.87
CA LEU A 161 -9.59 0.17 21.67
C LEU A 161 -10.65 -0.38 22.63
N PHE A 162 -10.71 0.13 23.86
CA PHE A 162 -11.71 -0.25 24.86
C PHE A 162 -12.92 0.71 24.92
N ASP A 163 -12.98 1.72 24.05
CA ASP A 163 -14.16 2.57 23.93
C ASP A 163 -15.37 1.73 23.49
N ARG A 164 -16.46 1.79 24.26
CA ARG A 164 -17.65 0.95 24.03
C ARG A 164 -18.36 1.24 22.71
N SER A 165 -18.15 2.41 22.13
CA SER A 165 -18.84 2.87 20.91
C SER A 165 -17.98 2.72 19.65
N LEU A 166 -16.65 2.83 19.79
CA LEU A 166 -15.68 2.82 18.70
C LEU A 166 -14.87 1.52 18.65
N GLY A 167 -14.38 1.01 19.79
CA GLY A 167 -13.42 -0.11 19.85
C GLY A 167 -13.85 -1.35 19.08
N MET A 168 -15.12 -1.76 19.22
CA MET A 168 -15.67 -2.92 18.50
C MET A 168 -15.76 -2.73 16.98
N LYS A 169 -15.74 -1.49 16.49
CA LYS A 169 -15.79 -1.15 15.05
C LYS A 169 -14.40 -0.98 14.46
N LEU A 170 -13.36 -0.99 15.28
CA LEU A 170 -11.99 -0.82 14.83
C LEU A 170 -11.36 -2.17 14.50
N PRO A 171 -10.41 -2.22 13.56
CA PRO A 171 -9.70 -3.45 13.21
C PRO A 171 -8.77 -3.89 14.35
N ALA A 172 -8.25 -5.12 14.26
CA ALA A 172 -7.21 -5.59 15.17
C ALA A 172 -6.03 -4.59 15.24
N PRO A 173 -5.55 -4.26 16.44
CA PRO A 173 -4.36 -3.43 16.60
C PRO A 173 -3.08 -4.23 16.32
N LEU A 174 -2.03 -3.51 15.94
CA LEU A 174 -0.68 -4.06 15.83
C LEU A 174 0.16 -3.70 17.06
N ALA A 175 1.15 -4.53 17.36
CA ALA A 175 2.25 -4.14 18.23
C ALA A 175 3.01 -2.97 17.57
N PRO A 176 3.31 -1.89 18.31
CA PRO A 176 4.06 -0.78 17.77
C PRO A 176 5.45 -1.24 17.34
N ALA A 177 5.98 -0.65 16.27
CA ALA A 177 7.39 -0.82 15.96
C ALA A 177 8.22 0.02 16.94
N GLU A 178 9.23 -0.57 17.58
CA GLU A 178 10.16 0.18 18.43
C GLU A 178 11.04 1.08 17.55
N VAL A 179 10.82 2.39 17.63
CA VAL A 179 11.69 3.40 17.02
C VAL A 179 12.03 4.43 18.07
N GLU A 180 13.32 4.64 18.32
CA GLU A 180 13.76 5.63 19.29
C GLU A 180 13.44 7.04 18.79
N GLY A 181 12.69 7.81 19.58
CA GLY A 181 12.39 9.21 19.29
C GLY A 181 11.25 9.46 18.29
N PHE A 182 10.65 8.43 17.70
CA PHE A 182 9.54 8.56 16.74
C PHE A 182 8.31 7.78 17.20
N SER A 183 7.11 8.35 17.01
CA SER A 183 5.85 7.73 17.37
C SER A 183 4.89 7.68 16.19
N GLU A 184 4.11 6.60 16.09
CA GLU A 184 3.08 6.42 15.06
C GLU A 184 1.93 7.44 15.12
N GLY A 185 1.76 8.09 16.27
CA GLY A 185 0.78 9.18 16.40
C GLY A 185 1.25 10.48 15.76
N GLU A 186 2.57 10.67 15.61
CA GLU A 186 3.17 11.88 15.03
C GLU A 186 3.60 11.65 13.57
N TYR A 187 4.05 10.44 13.24
CA TYR A 187 4.55 10.04 11.94
C TYR A 187 3.81 8.81 11.40
N PRO A 188 3.53 8.73 10.09
CA PRO A 188 3.08 7.49 9.47
C PRO A 188 4.27 6.51 9.44
N LEU A 189 4.23 5.46 10.26
CA LEU A 189 5.30 4.44 10.28
C LEU A 189 4.77 3.10 9.75
N LEU A 190 5.56 2.46 8.90
CA LEU A 190 5.36 1.07 8.48
C LEU A 190 6.61 0.27 8.82
N SER A 191 6.42 -0.97 9.29
CA SER A 191 7.55 -1.86 9.57
C SER A 191 7.14 -3.32 9.45
N PRO A 192 7.98 -4.18 8.83
CA PRO A 192 7.86 -5.62 8.90
C PRO A 192 7.77 -6.17 10.32
N ALA A 193 8.38 -5.49 11.31
CA ALA A 193 8.37 -5.91 12.71
C ALA A 193 7.02 -5.76 13.42
N LYS A 194 6.06 -5.04 12.82
CA LYS A 194 4.71 -4.92 13.40
C LYS A 194 3.95 -6.24 13.25
N THR A 195 3.50 -6.75 14.38
CA THR A 195 2.77 -8.01 14.48
C THR A 195 1.39 -7.79 15.07
N LEU A 196 0.43 -8.64 14.69
CA LEU A 196 -0.85 -8.74 15.35
C LEU A 196 -0.65 -9.27 16.77
N VAL A 197 -1.39 -8.70 17.71
CA VAL A 197 -1.24 -9.05 19.12
C VAL A 197 -2.06 -10.28 19.47
N ALA A 198 -1.41 -11.24 20.13
CA ALA A 198 -2.06 -12.48 20.58
C ALA A 198 -3.33 -12.18 21.41
N GLY A 199 -4.42 -12.90 21.11
CA GLY A 199 -5.72 -12.74 21.78
C GLY A 199 -6.64 -11.66 21.19
N TRP A 200 -6.19 -10.86 20.20
CA TRP A 200 -7.04 -9.89 19.50
C TRP A 200 -7.72 -10.51 18.28
N GLU A 201 -8.90 -11.10 18.47
CA GLU A 201 -9.64 -11.80 17.41
C GLU A 201 -10.52 -10.89 16.53
N ASN A 202 -10.73 -9.62 16.92
CA ASN A 202 -11.63 -8.73 16.17
C ASN A 202 -11.02 -8.31 14.83
N GLY A 203 -11.73 -8.54 13.73
CA GLY A 203 -11.30 -8.15 12.38
C GLY A 203 -10.25 -9.06 11.73
N VAL A 204 -9.92 -10.18 12.36
CA VAL A 204 -9.05 -11.24 11.82
C VAL A 204 -9.79 -12.59 11.86
N ALA A 205 -9.42 -13.52 11.00
CA ALA A 205 -10.08 -14.82 10.90
C ALA A 205 -9.31 -15.98 11.52
N LEU A 206 -7.98 -15.84 11.63
CA LEU A 206 -7.09 -16.83 12.23
C LEU A 206 -6.52 -16.28 13.53
N GLU A 207 -6.07 -17.17 14.40
CA GLU A 207 -5.48 -16.78 15.68
C GLU A 207 -4.21 -15.92 15.45
N PRO A 208 -4.16 -14.67 15.98
CA PRO A 208 -3.00 -13.79 15.81
C PRO A 208 -1.68 -14.39 16.29
N GLY A 209 -1.72 -15.24 17.32
CA GLY A 209 -0.52 -15.90 17.86
C GLY A 209 0.10 -16.90 16.87
N ALA A 210 -0.72 -17.57 16.05
CA ALA A 210 -0.25 -18.48 15.01
C ALA A 210 0.17 -17.74 13.73
N PHE A 211 -0.49 -16.61 13.42
CA PHE A 211 -0.21 -15.81 12.23
C PHE A 211 -0.06 -14.32 12.57
N PRO A 212 1.07 -13.94 13.21
CA PRO A 212 1.27 -12.58 13.72
C PRO A 212 1.58 -11.56 12.61
N ASN A 213 2.26 -11.97 11.53
CA ASN A 213 2.70 -11.04 10.48
C ASN A 213 1.60 -10.73 9.45
N TYR A 214 0.87 -11.75 9.01
CA TYR A 214 -0.19 -11.65 8.02
C TYR A 214 -1.34 -12.55 8.44
N ASN A 215 -2.57 -12.08 8.30
CA ASN A 215 -3.75 -12.85 8.68
C ASN A 215 -4.80 -12.75 7.59
N LEU A 216 -5.84 -13.56 7.71
CA LEU A 216 -7.03 -13.47 6.89
C LEU A 216 -7.92 -12.38 7.46
N ILE A 217 -8.03 -11.29 6.71
CA ILE A 217 -8.85 -10.13 7.07
C ILE A 217 -9.93 -9.92 6.01
N ASP A 218 -11.01 -9.25 6.41
CA ASP A 218 -12.09 -8.93 5.48
C ASP A 218 -11.60 -7.94 4.42
N ARG A 219 -11.86 -8.25 3.15
CA ARG A 219 -11.53 -7.35 2.06
C ARG A 219 -12.45 -6.12 2.12
N PRO A 220 -11.90 -4.90 1.96
CA PRO A 220 -12.73 -3.72 1.81
C PRO A 220 -13.67 -3.91 0.61
N ARG A 221 -14.90 -3.37 0.72
CA ARG A 221 -15.94 -3.51 -0.30
C ARG A 221 -15.67 -2.59 -1.50
N VAL A 222 -14.52 -2.78 -2.14
CA VAL A 222 -14.11 -2.03 -3.32
C VAL A 222 -13.74 -3.02 -4.42
N LYS A 223 -14.29 -2.82 -5.62
CA LYS A 223 -13.89 -3.56 -6.81
C LYS A 223 -12.52 -3.07 -7.25
N LEU A 224 -11.49 -3.88 -6.98
CA LEU A 224 -10.15 -3.64 -7.47
C LEU A 224 -9.81 -4.72 -8.48
N ASP A 225 -9.31 -4.32 -9.64
CA ASP A 225 -8.85 -5.25 -10.66
C ASP A 225 -7.86 -6.25 -10.06
N GLY A 226 -7.88 -7.50 -10.51
CA GLY A 226 -6.94 -8.55 -10.08
C GLY A 226 -7.05 -9.05 -8.62
N LEU A 227 -8.08 -8.66 -7.87
CA LEU A 227 -8.48 -9.33 -6.63
C LEU A 227 -9.81 -10.06 -6.86
N PRO A 228 -9.93 -11.37 -6.56
CA PRO A 228 -11.11 -12.15 -6.90
C PRO A 228 -12.32 -11.78 -6.02
N GLY A 229 -13.26 -10.98 -6.55
CA GLY A 229 -14.56 -10.66 -5.92
C GLY A 229 -14.53 -9.57 -4.84
N THR A 230 -15.69 -9.00 -4.52
CA THR A 230 -15.88 -8.04 -3.41
C THR A 230 -16.40 -8.74 -2.16
N GLY A 231 -15.82 -8.46 -0.99
CA GLY A 231 -16.36 -8.90 0.31
C GLY A 231 -15.96 -10.29 0.80
N GLY A 232 -14.88 -10.88 0.25
CA GLY A 232 -14.26 -12.10 0.78
C GLY A 232 -13.10 -11.82 1.74
N LYS A 233 -12.58 -12.83 2.41
CA LYS A 233 -11.34 -12.73 3.20
C LYS A 233 -10.12 -12.80 2.28
N PHE A 234 -9.04 -12.15 2.68
CA PHE A 234 -7.77 -12.22 1.96
C PHE A 234 -6.59 -12.06 2.92
N VAL A 235 -5.44 -12.57 2.50
CA VAL A 235 -4.20 -12.49 3.28
C VAL A 235 -3.65 -11.06 3.18
N ALA A 236 -3.53 -10.38 4.32
CA ALA A 236 -2.92 -9.06 4.38
C ALA A 236 -2.57 -8.68 5.83
N ARG A 237 -1.73 -7.65 5.96
CA ARG A 237 -1.51 -6.91 7.22
C ARG A 237 -2.16 -5.55 7.10
N ARG A 238 -2.95 -5.12 8.10
CA ARG A 238 -3.67 -3.84 8.08
C ARG A 238 -3.05 -2.88 9.09
N ASN A 239 -2.33 -1.87 8.60
CA ASN A 239 -2.00 -0.69 9.39
C ASN A 239 -3.19 0.29 9.30
N TRP A 240 -3.52 0.98 10.39
CA TRP A 240 -4.64 1.92 10.36
C TRP A 240 -4.44 3.09 11.33
N TRP A 241 -5.13 4.20 11.05
CA TRP A 241 -5.10 5.43 11.83
C TRP A 241 -6.51 6.02 11.86
N ALA A 242 -6.94 6.47 13.04
CA ALA A 242 -8.28 6.98 13.26
C ALA A 242 -8.24 8.46 13.66
N PHE A 243 -9.09 9.27 13.02
CA PHE A 243 -9.13 10.71 13.25
C PHE A 243 -10.52 11.29 12.98
N GLY A 244 -10.80 12.44 13.57
CA GLY A 244 -12.00 13.23 13.39
C GLY A 244 -11.70 14.46 12.55
N VAL A 245 -12.63 14.82 11.67
CA VAL A 245 -12.57 16.06 10.89
C VAL A 245 -13.73 16.96 11.26
N ASN A 246 -13.45 18.26 11.45
CA ASN A 246 -14.43 19.26 11.87
C ASN A 246 -14.40 20.50 10.97
N PHE A 247 -15.31 20.55 10.00
CA PHE A 247 -15.49 21.74 9.13
C PHE A 247 -16.46 22.78 9.70
N ASP A 248 -17.11 22.53 10.85
CA ASP A 248 -18.18 23.40 11.34
C ASP A 248 -17.70 24.51 12.29
N ARG A 249 -16.47 24.43 12.83
CA ARG A 249 -15.88 25.51 13.65
C ARG A 249 -15.57 26.78 12.85
N PHE A 250 -15.71 26.72 11.53
CA PHE A 250 -15.25 27.72 10.57
C PHE A 250 -16.06 29.04 10.56
N GLU A 251 -17.27 29.09 11.15
CA GLU A 251 -18.14 30.27 10.97
C GLU A 251 -18.27 31.22 12.18
N GLY A 252 -17.72 30.93 13.36
CA GLY A 252 -17.94 31.78 14.56
C GLY A 252 -19.43 31.96 14.95
N ARG A 253 -20.34 31.34 14.21
CA ARG A 253 -21.75 31.14 14.53
C ARG A 253 -21.77 29.94 15.45
N GLY A 254 -22.09 30.17 16.72
CA GLY A 254 -22.18 29.11 17.73
C GLY A 254 -22.84 27.87 17.15
N ALA A 255 -22.19 26.71 17.37
CA ALA A 255 -22.51 25.40 16.82
C ALA A 255 -23.93 25.32 16.24
N THR A 256 -24.03 25.41 14.91
CA THR A 256 -25.30 25.22 14.22
C THR A 256 -25.86 23.84 14.64
N PRO A 257 -27.14 23.71 15.04
CA PRO A 257 -27.70 22.42 15.42
C PRO A 257 -27.55 21.43 14.26
N GLY A 258 -26.66 20.45 14.42
CA GLY A 258 -26.31 19.50 13.35
C GLY A 258 -24.84 19.49 12.94
N SER A 259 -23.99 20.35 13.52
CA SER A 259 -22.54 20.21 13.40
C SER A 259 -22.10 18.83 13.87
N ARG A 260 -21.50 18.05 12.97
CA ARG A 260 -21.09 16.67 13.24
C ARG A 260 -19.63 16.55 12.81
N SER A 261 -18.74 16.55 13.80
CA SER A 261 -17.41 15.97 13.61
C SER A 261 -17.58 14.57 13.03
N ARG A 262 -17.01 14.35 11.85
CA ARG A 262 -17.04 13.05 11.16
C ARG A 262 -15.79 12.28 11.53
N ARG A 263 -15.96 10.98 11.74
CA ARG A 263 -14.90 10.09 12.20
C ARG A 263 -14.46 9.23 11.04
N PHE A 264 -13.16 9.17 10.81
CA PHE A 264 -12.57 8.44 9.71
C PHE A 264 -11.55 7.41 10.20
N LEU A 265 -11.47 6.32 9.45
CA LEU A 265 -10.47 5.28 9.56
C LEU A 265 -9.69 5.24 8.25
N LEU A 266 -8.43 5.65 8.30
CA LEU A 266 -7.49 5.46 7.22
C LEU A 266 -6.78 4.12 7.43
N SER A 267 -6.79 3.25 6.44
CA SER A 267 -6.17 1.93 6.51
C SER A 267 -5.23 1.75 5.33
N LEU A 268 -4.08 1.15 5.59
CA LEU A 268 -3.14 0.67 4.60
C LEU A 268 -2.98 -0.83 4.79
N TYR A 269 -3.43 -1.57 3.80
CA TYR A 269 -3.29 -3.01 3.70
C TYR A 269 -2.00 -3.32 2.94
N GLU A 270 -1.09 -4.03 3.58
CA GLU A 270 0.05 -4.65 2.94
C GLU A 270 -0.41 -6.00 2.39
N VAL A 271 -0.58 -6.07 1.08
CA VAL A 271 -1.16 -7.21 0.38
C VAL A 271 -0.05 -7.98 -0.33
N PRO A 272 0.27 -9.20 0.10
CA PRO A 272 1.18 -10.04 -0.64
C PRO A 272 0.62 -10.37 -2.02
N VAL A 273 1.44 -10.28 -3.05
CA VAL A 273 1.07 -10.63 -4.42
C VAL A 273 2.08 -11.62 -4.99
N ARG A 274 1.58 -12.67 -5.66
CA ARG A 274 2.43 -13.68 -6.27
C ARG A 274 3.08 -13.18 -7.56
N ALA A 275 2.33 -12.40 -8.36
CA ALA A 275 2.84 -11.81 -9.59
C ALA A 275 2.70 -10.29 -9.51
N PRO A 276 3.80 -9.54 -9.60
CA PRO A 276 3.77 -8.10 -9.63
C PRO A 276 3.12 -7.63 -10.93
N ARG A 277 2.54 -6.44 -10.90
CA ARG A 277 1.98 -5.84 -12.11
C ARG A 277 3.09 -5.24 -12.96
N ARG A 278 2.95 -5.36 -14.29
CA ARG A 278 3.89 -4.92 -15.35
C ARG A 278 4.26 -3.42 -15.36
N ARG A 279 3.96 -2.63 -14.33
CA ARG A 279 4.24 -1.18 -14.28
C ARG A 279 4.68 -0.72 -12.90
N GLY A 280 5.78 -1.29 -12.41
CA GLY A 280 6.46 -0.91 -11.16
C GLY A 280 7.79 -0.16 -11.38
N PHE A 281 7.93 0.61 -12.47
CA PHE A 281 9.09 1.49 -12.64
C PHE A 281 8.90 2.82 -11.90
N ASP A 282 9.99 3.25 -11.26
CA ASP A 282 10.22 4.39 -10.37
C ASP A 282 8.98 5.06 -9.77
N LEU A 283 8.57 4.51 -8.62
CA LEU A 283 7.45 5.00 -7.84
C LEU A 283 7.63 6.47 -7.44
N LEU A 284 8.86 6.92 -7.17
CA LEU A 284 9.12 8.30 -6.73
C LEU A 284 9.19 9.27 -7.89
N GLU A 285 9.87 8.98 -9.00
CA GLU A 285 9.82 9.85 -10.18
C GLU A 285 8.38 10.04 -10.68
N ARG A 286 7.53 9.02 -10.54
CA ARG A 286 6.10 9.12 -10.88
C ARG A 286 5.27 9.87 -9.83
N LEU A 287 5.58 9.72 -8.54
CA LEU A 287 4.92 10.49 -7.48
C LEU A 287 5.34 11.98 -7.50
N ASP A 288 6.59 12.29 -7.85
CA ASP A 288 7.15 13.64 -7.96
C ASP A 288 6.76 14.33 -9.28
N SER A 289 6.57 13.58 -10.37
CA SER A 289 6.06 14.12 -11.65
C SER A 289 4.56 14.44 -11.65
N GLY A 290 3.90 14.43 -10.48
CA GLY A 290 2.48 14.75 -10.33
C GLY A 290 1.56 13.70 -10.96
N MET A 291 2.08 12.52 -11.29
CA MET A 291 1.28 11.42 -11.78
C MET A 291 0.45 10.88 -10.62
N ALA A 292 -0.83 11.27 -10.57
CA ALA A 292 -1.83 10.74 -9.63
C ALA A 292 -1.65 9.22 -9.53
N ALA A 293 -1.49 8.69 -8.31
CA ALA A 293 -1.40 7.27 -8.01
C ALA A 293 -2.29 6.49 -9.00
N ALA A 294 -1.65 5.85 -9.97
CA ALA A 294 -2.29 5.43 -11.21
C ALA A 294 -3.11 4.17 -10.98
N ASP A 295 -4.29 4.38 -10.40
CA ASP A 295 -5.55 3.66 -10.55
C ASP A 295 -6.42 3.94 -9.30
N LEU A 296 -6.85 5.19 -9.14
CA LEU A 296 -8.02 5.49 -8.32
C LEU A 296 -9.28 5.07 -9.10
N ILE A 297 -9.48 3.76 -9.24
CA ILE A 297 -10.69 3.22 -9.84
C ILE A 297 -11.77 3.20 -8.75
N ILE A 298 -12.51 4.31 -8.61
CA ILE A 298 -13.79 4.30 -7.90
C ILE A 298 -14.80 3.67 -8.86
N ARG A 299 -14.98 2.34 -8.79
CA ARG A 299 -16.11 1.65 -9.43
C ARG A 299 -17.11 1.25 -8.36
N ASP A 300 -18.31 1.78 -8.49
CA ASP A 300 -19.48 1.38 -7.71
C ASP A 300 -19.82 -0.11 -7.96
N GLU A 301 -20.71 -0.68 -7.15
CA GLU A 301 -21.12 -2.10 -7.16
C GLU A 301 -21.53 -2.61 -8.56
N ASP A 302 -21.89 -1.73 -9.50
CA ASP A 302 -22.37 -2.06 -10.85
C ASP A 302 -21.35 -1.86 -11.99
N GLY A 303 -20.12 -1.42 -11.74
CA GLY A 303 -19.06 -1.37 -12.75
C GLY A 303 -19.18 -0.29 -13.85
N PHE A 304 -20.07 0.70 -13.70
CA PHE A 304 -20.18 1.84 -14.62
C PHE A 304 -19.49 3.12 -14.08
N PRO A 305 -18.75 3.88 -14.92
CA PRO A 305 -18.25 5.21 -14.54
C PRO A 305 -19.41 6.22 -14.57
N ARG A 306 -20.04 6.48 -13.43
CA ARG A 306 -21.02 7.57 -13.29
C ARG A 306 -20.34 8.82 -12.73
N ARG A 307 -20.62 9.99 -13.30
CA ARG A 307 -20.36 11.29 -12.67
C ARG A 307 -21.06 11.29 -11.30
N ALA A 308 -20.27 11.32 -10.23
CA ALA A 308 -20.70 11.23 -8.84
C ALA A 308 -21.78 12.28 -8.54
N THR A 309 -23.04 11.87 -8.53
CA THR A 309 -24.16 12.73 -8.08
C THR A 309 -25.20 11.97 -7.25
N SER A 310 -25.02 10.69 -6.91
CA SER A 310 -26.01 10.00 -6.05
C SER A 310 -25.59 8.68 -5.35
N ALA A 311 -24.33 8.25 -5.36
CA ALA A 311 -23.95 7.10 -4.54
C ALA A 311 -23.77 7.54 -3.06
N PRO A 312 -24.47 6.92 -2.10
CA PRO A 312 -24.35 7.25 -0.69
C PRO A 312 -23.06 6.65 -0.11
N TRP A 313 -21.99 7.46 -0.07
CA TRP A 313 -21.00 7.55 1.03
C TRP A 313 -20.57 6.24 1.75
N SER A 314 -19.29 5.84 1.66
CA SER A 314 -18.54 5.45 2.88
C SER A 314 -17.06 5.06 2.71
N ILE A 315 -16.56 4.70 1.52
CA ILE A 315 -15.19 4.18 1.37
C ILE A 315 -14.49 4.78 0.14
N ARG A 316 -13.30 5.35 0.33
CA ARG A 316 -12.36 5.77 -0.73
C ARG A 316 -11.20 4.77 -0.74
N ALA A 317 -10.62 4.43 -1.89
CA ALA A 317 -9.52 3.48 -1.94
C ALA A 317 -8.54 3.73 -3.09
N ALA A 318 -7.26 3.44 -2.87
CA ALA A 318 -6.18 3.51 -3.85
C ALA A 318 -5.29 2.27 -3.73
N ARG A 319 -4.80 1.73 -4.86
CA ARG A 319 -3.85 0.62 -4.86
C ARG A 319 -2.54 1.08 -5.46
N LEU A 320 -1.44 0.68 -4.84
CA LEU A 320 -0.08 0.98 -5.24
C LEU A 320 0.71 -0.32 -5.34
N ALA A 321 1.20 -0.61 -6.54
CA ALA A 321 2.13 -1.71 -6.73
C ALA A 321 3.54 -1.24 -6.35
N LEU A 322 4.24 -2.03 -5.53
CA LEU A 322 5.63 -1.73 -5.18
C LEU A 322 6.59 -2.19 -6.30
N PRO A 323 7.84 -1.70 -6.31
CA PRO A 323 8.82 -2.04 -7.35
C PRO A 323 9.00 -3.56 -7.47
N ALA A 324 9.09 -4.04 -8.71
CA ALA A 324 9.15 -5.47 -9.00
C ALA A 324 9.96 -5.81 -10.27
N GLY A 325 10.89 -4.93 -10.63
CA GLY A 325 11.85 -5.14 -11.72
C GLY A 325 13.16 -5.77 -11.22
N SER A 326 14.21 -5.69 -12.04
CA SER A 326 15.57 -6.18 -11.70
C SER A 326 16.08 -5.67 -10.36
N GLU A 327 15.73 -4.45 -9.96
CA GLU A 327 16.04 -3.87 -8.64
C GLU A 327 15.60 -4.74 -7.46
N PHE A 328 14.57 -5.57 -7.64
CA PHE A 328 14.15 -6.53 -6.62
C PHE A 328 15.22 -7.58 -6.30
N LEU A 329 16.08 -7.90 -7.28
CA LEU A 329 17.14 -8.90 -7.18
C LEU A 329 18.44 -8.35 -6.60
N HIS A 330 18.61 -7.02 -6.57
CA HIS A 330 19.83 -6.38 -6.13
C HIS A 330 19.71 -5.89 -4.67
N LEU A 331 20.80 -6.02 -3.92
CA LEU A 331 20.96 -5.20 -2.73
C LEU A 331 21.26 -3.79 -3.23
N ALA A 332 20.35 -2.86 -2.95
CA ALA A 332 20.72 -1.46 -3.05
C ALA A 332 21.81 -1.14 -2.01
N GLU A 333 22.55 -0.06 -2.25
CA GLU A 333 23.50 0.47 -1.27
C GLU A 333 22.83 0.57 0.11
N GLU A 334 23.58 0.27 1.17
CA GLU A 334 23.07 0.36 2.54
C GLU A 334 22.58 1.79 2.79
N GLU A 335 21.25 1.98 2.77
CA GLU A 335 20.61 3.21 3.19
C GLU A 335 20.97 3.40 4.67
N GLY A 336 21.90 4.31 4.99
CA GLY A 336 22.81 4.28 6.14
C GLY A 336 22.36 3.76 7.50
N VAL A 337 22.70 4.47 8.58
CA VAL A 337 22.41 4.01 9.96
C VAL A 337 20.97 4.38 10.33
N ASP A 338 20.26 3.51 11.04
CA ASP A 338 18.84 3.69 11.41
C ASP A 338 18.50 5.03 12.05
N ILE A 339 19.46 5.69 12.72
CA ILE A 339 19.26 7.00 13.34
C ILE A 339 19.04 8.15 12.34
N THR A 340 19.37 7.97 11.06
CA THR A 340 19.19 9.00 10.03
C THR A 340 17.82 8.94 9.35
N ARG A 341 17.01 7.94 9.69
CA ARG A 341 15.66 7.73 9.15
C ARG A 341 14.58 7.74 10.23
N ILE A 342 13.35 8.04 9.83
CA ILE A 342 12.19 8.05 10.72
C ILE A 342 11.60 6.64 10.85
N SER A 343 11.57 5.89 9.74
CA SER A 343 11.14 4.49 9.73
C SER A 343 12.21 3.58 10.36
N PRO A 344 11.83 2.50 11.07
CA PRO A 344 12.78 1.49 11.55
C PRO A 344 13.31 0.58 10.43
N VAL A 345 12.75 0.69 9.22
CA VAL A 345 13.18 -0.10 8.06
C VAL A 345 13.44 0.84 6.88
N GLY A 346 14.54 0.58 6.17
CA GLY A 346 14.86 1.25 4.92
C GLY A 346 13.91 0.89 3.78
N TRP A 347 13.77 1.77 2.79
CA TRP A 347 12.87 1.55 1.65
C TRP A 347 13.33 0.34 0.82
N ASN A 348 14.63 0.24 0.57
CA ASN A 348 15.19 -0.88 -0.17
C ASN A 348 15.03 -2.21 0.60
N ALA A 349 15.26 -2.21 1.92
CA ALA A 349 15.02 -3.39 2.75
C ALA A 349 13.53 -3.80 2.78
N TYR A 350 12.62 -2.83 2.66
CA TYR A 350 11.18 -3.07 2.66
C TYR A 350 10.66 -3.58 1.29
N SER A 351 11.19 -3.04 0.19
CA SER A 351 10.65 -3.17 -1.16
C SER A 351 11.38 -4.17 -2.06
N THR A 352 12.68 -4.43 -1.85
CA THR A 352 13.44 -5.39 -2.68
C THR A 352 13.42 -6.79 -2.09
N GLY A 353 13.53 -7.82 -2.93
CA GLY A 353 13.59 -9.20 -2.49
C GLY A 353 14.91 -9.53 -1.82
N ALA A 354 16.02 -9.04 -2.39
CA ALA A 354 17.35 -9.18 -1.82
C ALA A 354 17.45 -8.55 -0.41
N GLY A 355 16.80 -7.40 -0.20
CA GLY A 355 16.73 -6.72 1.09
C GLY A 355 15.93 -7.49 2.15
N GLN A 356 14.96 -8.31 1.73
CA GLN A 356 14.14 -9.16 2.60
C GLN A 356 14.83 -10.48 2.98
N CYS A 357 15.97 -10.83 2.36
CA CYS A 357 16.69 -12.06 2.69
C CYS A 357 17.38 -11.98 4.06
N ALA A 358 17.23 -13.04 4.85
CA ALA A 358 17.89 -13.21 6.15
C ALA A 358 19.35 -13.70 6.02
N MET A 359 19.71 -14.25 4.86
CA MET A 359 21.07 -14.66 4.52
C MET A 359 21.52 -14.01 3.21
N ARG A 360 22.82 -13.71 3.12
CA ARG A 360 23.46 -13.14 1.92
C ARG A 360 24.72 -13.92 1.63
N LEU A 361 24.80 -14.55 0.48
CA LEU A 361 25.97 -15.25 -0.02
C LEU A 361 26.62 -14.40 -1.12
N ARG A 362 27.78 -13.84 -0.81
CA ARG A 362 28.57 -13.02 -1.75
C ARG A 362 29.73 -13.83 -2.31
N ILE A 363 29.88 -13.82 -3.62
CA ILE A 363 31.08 -14.33 -4.30
C ILE A 363 32.15 -13.26 -4.20
N LEU A 364 33.23 -13.53 -3.46
CA LEU A 364 34.30 -12.57 -3.20
C LEU A 364 35.43 -12.67 -4.24
N GLU A 365 35.81 -13.90 -4.60
CA GLU A 365 36.94 -14.15 -5.49
C GLU A 365 36.60 -15.26 -6.47
N LEU A 366 37.10 -15.10 -7.71
CA LEU A 366 37.06 -16.10 -8.77
C LEU A 366 38.48 -16.55 -9.09
N LYS A 367 38.63 -17.80 -9.54
CA LYS A 367 39.93 -18.38 -9.89
C LYS A 367 40.63 -17.60 -11.00
N SER A 368 39.93 -17.31 -12.09
CA SER A 368 40.38 -16.42 -13.17
C SER A 368 39.20 -15.94 -14.01
N PRO A 369 39.38 -14.89 -14.85
CA PRO A 369 38.35 -14.47 -15.81
C PRO A 369 37.98 -15.56 -16.83
N ASP A 370 38.94 -16.40 -17.22
CA ASP A 370 38.73 -17.49 -18.20
C ASP A 370 38.10 -18.75 -17.57
N GLU A 371 38.18 -18.88 -16.25
CA GLU A 371 37.63 -19.98 -15.46
C GLU A 371 36.94 -19.37 -14.23
N PRO A 372 35.70 -18.86 -14.36
CA PRO A 372 34.99 -18.11 -13.32
C PRO A 372 34.45 -19.04 -12.22
N VAL A 373 35.31 -19.89 -11.66
CA VAL A 373 35.01 -20.74 -10.51
C VAL A 373 35.19 -19.91 -9.23
N PRO A 374 34.17 -19.77 -8.38
CA PRO A 374 34.31 -19.13 -7.09
C PRO A 374 35.37 -19.82 -6.21
N THR A 375 36.33 -19.06 -5.71
CA THR A 375 37.40 -19.51 -4.79
C THR A 375 37.21 -19.02 -3.36
N ALA A 376 36.46 -17.93 -3.18
CA ALA A 376 36.06 -17.42 -1.87
C ALA A 376 34.60 -16.94 -1.88
N LEU A 377 33.86 -17.27 -0.82
CA LEU A 377 32.49 -16.83 -0.57
C LEU A 377 32.42 -16.18 0.82
N ALA A 378 31.55 -15.18 0.99
CA ALA A 378 31.12 -14.71 2.30
C ALA A 378 29.64 -15.04 2.48
N LEU A 379 29.29 -15.71 3.58
CA LEU A 379 27.91 -15.86 4.01
C LEU A 379 27.67 -14.92 5.20
N ASP A 380 26.83 -13.91 4.99
CA ASP A 380 26.22 -13.12 6.05
C ASP A 380 24.89 -13.78 6.46
N PHE A 381 24.61 -13.91 7.76
CA PHE A 381 23.41 -14.55 8.30
C PHE A 381 22.90 -13.81 9.54
N ARG A 382 21.63 -13.99 9.92
CA ARG A 382 21.11 -13.42 11.18
C ARG A 382 21.65 -14.17 12.39
N ALA A 383 22.16 -13.43 13.36
CA ALA A 383 22.63 -13.95 14.62
C ALA A 383 21.47 -14.11 15.64
N THR A 384 21.76 -14.81 16.73
CA THR A 384 20.85 -15.06 17.84
C THR A 384 20.54 -13.72 18.52
N GLY A 385 19.33 -13.22 18.38
CA GLY A 385 18.96 -11.84 18.75
C GLY A 385 18.41 -10.99 17.59
N GLU A 386 18.30 -11.57 16.38
CA GLU A 386 17.60 -11.09 15.17
C GLU A 386 18.13 -9.79 14.53
N LYS A 387 18.64 -8.84 15.32
CA LYS A 387 19.11 -7.54 14.85
C LYS A 387 20.55 -7.56 14.33
N GLU A 388 21.38 -8.48 14.81
CA GLU A 388 22.79 -8.56 14.43
C GLU A 388 23.04 -9.53 13.26
N TRP A 389 24.03 -9.20 12.43
CA TRP A 389 24.51 -10.06 11.35
C TRP A 389 25.78 -10.77 11.78
N GLY A 390 25.82 -12.09 11.67
CA GLY A 390 27.04 -12.87 11.68
C GLY A 390 27.61 -13.00 10.26
N ARG A 391 28.92 -13.22 10.15
CA ARG A 391 29.60 -13.43 8.86
C ARG A 391 30.60 -14.57 8.96
N ILE A 392 30.61 -15.44 7.96
CA ILE A 392 31.65 -16.44 7.75
C ILE A 392 32.21 -16.35 6.32
N GLU A 393 33.53 -16.38 6.20
CA GLU A 393 34.20 -16.49 4.90
C GLU A 393 34.62 -17.93 4.64
N LEU A 394 34.24 -18.45 3.47
CA LEU A 394 34.57 -19.78 2.98
C LEU A 394 35.64 -19.64 1.90
N ARG A 395 36.83 -20.21 2.12
CA ARG A 395 37.96 -20.15 1.17
C ARG A 395 38.41 -21.55 0.78
N ARG A 396 38.63 -21.76 -0.52
CA ARG A 396 39.09 -23.05 -1.05
C ARG A 396 40.42 -23.47 -0.42
N GLY A 397 40.52 -24.75 -0.08
CA GLY A 397 41.72 -25.35 0.54
C GLY A 397 41.88 -25.03 2.03
N GLN A 398 40.97 -24.22 2.62
CA GLN A 398 40.99 -23.90 4.04
C GLN A 398 39.80 -24.53 4.76
N ASN A 399 38.64 -23.86 4.70
CA ASN A 399 37.37 -24.31 5.28
C ASN A 399 36.31 -24.62 4.21
N TRP A 400 36.68 -24.49 2.93
CA TRP A 400 35.88 -24.92 1.78
C TRP A 400 36.74 -25.85 0.90
N PRO A 401 36.25 -27.05 0.50
CA PRO A 401 37.05 -28.01 -0.26
C PRO A 401 37.45 -27.51 -1.66
N GLU A 402 38.62 -27.95 -2.15
CA GLU A 402 39.21 -27.46 -3.40
C GLU A 402 38.41 -27.84 -4.65
N SER A 403 37.88 -29.06 -4.77
CA SER A 403 36.88 -29.44 -5.79
C SER A 403 36.28 -30.82 -5.49
N GLY A 404 35.05 -31.08 -5.95
CA GLY A 404 34.42 -32.42 -5.96
C GLY A 404 34.06 -32.99 -4.58
N ALA A 405 32.76 -33.18 -4.31
CA ALA A 405 32.20 -33.98 -3.20
C ALA A 405 32.86 -33.80 -1.81
N GLY A 406 33.39 -32.61 -1.50
CA GLY A 406 34.43 -32.46 -0.48
C GLY A 406 33.99 -32.13 0.94
N ALA A 407 32.70 -31.92 1.19
CA ALA A 407 32.15 -31.92 2.54
C ALA A 407 30.67 -32.27 2.42
N ALA A 408 30.28 -33.45 2.90
CA ALA A 408 28.90 -33.94 2.81
C ALA A 408 27.90 -32.92 3.39
N ASP A 409 28.36 -32.12 4.35
CA ASP A 409 27.54 -31.23 5.17
C ASP A 409 27.57 -29.76 4.74
N LEU A 410 28.45 -29.36 3.80
CA LEU A 410 28.47 -27.96 3.35
C LEU A 410 27.33 -27.71 2.35
N PRO A 411 26.54 -26.63 2.53
CA PRO A 411 25.42 -26.30 1.65
C PRO A 411 25.84 -25.67 0.33
N PHE A 412 27.14 -25.38 0.15
CA PHE A 412 27.69 -24.71 -1.03
C PHE A 412 28.80 -25.53 -1.69
N GLN A 413 28.68 -25.77 -2.99
CA GLN A 413 29.70 -26.44 -3.80
C GLN A 413 29.84 -25.74 -5.16
N THR A 414 30.84 -26.13 -5.94
CA THR A 414 30.92 -25.74 -7.35
C THR A 414 30.91 -26.95 -8.25
N ARG A 415 30.28 -26.80 -9.41
CA ARG A 415 30.21 -27.85 -10.42
C ARG A 415 30.27 -27.21 -11.80
N ARG A 416 31.06 -27.80 -12.68
CA ARG A 416 31.04 -27.47 -14.10
C ARG A 416 29.83 -28.13 -14.77
N LEU A 417 29.02 -27.33 -15.45
CA LEU A 417 27.83 -27.76 -16.17
C LEU A 417 28.18 -28.41 -17.52
N GLU A 418 27.22 -29.12 -18.11
CA GLU A 418 27.39 -29.79 -19.41
C GLU A 418 27.59 -28.80 -20.57
N ASP A 419 27.05 -27.59 -20.44
CA ASP A 419 27.23 -26.48 -21.38
C ASP A 419 28.59 -25.77 -21.22
N GLY A 420 29.41 -26.23 -20.27
CA GLY A 420 30.73 -25.69 -19.99
C GLY A 420 30.76 -24.50 -19.03
N ARG A 421 29.61 -23.96 -18.60
CA ARG A 421 29.51 -22.90 -17.58
C ARG A 421 29.88 -23.44 -16.20
N GLU A 422 30.40 -22.57 -15.35
CA GLU A 422 30.66 -22.89 -13.95
C GLU A 422 29.45 -22.53 -13.10
N ALA A 423 29.02 -23.45 -12.23
CA ALA A 423 27.87 -23.25 -11.37
C ALA A 423 28.25 -23.26 -9.89
N LEU A 424 27.68 -22.31 -9.15
CA LEU A 424 27.62 -22.33 -7.69
C LEU A 424 26.41 -23.15 -7.27
N VAL A 425 26.65 -24.36 -6.75
CA VAL A 425 25.60 -25.27 -6.29
C VAL A 425 25.20 -24.91 -4.86
N VAL A 426 23.91 -24.62 -4.67
CA VAL A 426 23.28 -24.37 -3.38
C VAL A 426 22.38 -25.56 -3.04
N MET A 427 22.53 -26.10 -1.82
CA MET A 427 21.75 -27.22 -1.30
C MET A 427 20.96 -26.77 -0.06
N PRO A 428 19.76 -26.17 -0.24
CA PRO A 428 18.99 -25.60 0.87
C PRO A 428 18.75 -26.55 2.06
N PRO A 429 18.48 -27.86 1.88
CA PRO A 429 18.24 -28.75 3.01
C PRO A 429 19.43 -28.92 3.98
N LYS A 430 20.65 -28.58 3.53
CA LYS A 430 21.85 -28.63 4.37
C LYS A 430 22.08 -27.35 5.16
N LEU A 431 21.41 -26.25 4.81
CA LEU A 431 21.56 -24.96 5.50
C LEU A 431 21.24 -25.05 7.00
N PRO A 432 20.17 -25.70 7.48
CA PRO A 432 19.87 -25.74 8.91
C PRO A 432 21.00 -26.40 9.73
N ALA A 433 21.51 -27.55 9.27
CA ALA A 433 22.62 -28.23 9.93
C ALA A 433 23.90 -27.38 9.91
N PHE A 434 24.17 -26.70 8.79
CA PHE A 434 25.31 -25.80 8.66
C PHE A 434 25.19 -24.59 9.59
N LEU A 435 24.04 -23.91 9.63
CA LEU A 435 23.80 -22.78 10.52
C LEU A 435 23.95 -23.19 11.99
N ASN A 436 23.41 -24.33 12.39
CA ASN A 436 23.57 -24.87 13.75
C ASN A 436 25.03 -25.18 14.12
N SER A 437 25.93 -25.33 13.13
CA SER A 437 27.37 -25.52 13.35
C SER A 437 28.12 -24.20 13.53
N LEU A 438 27.53 -23.07 13.13
CA LEU A 438 28.13 -21.75 13.25
C LEU A 438 27.87 -21.17 14.65
N PRO A 439 28.85 -20.48 15.25
CA PRO A 439 28.61 -19.75 16.48
C PRO A 439 27.58 -18.64 16.22
N GLU A 440 26.67 -18.46 17.17
CA GLU A 440 25.72 -17.33 17.20
C GLU A 440 24.70 -17.28 16.06
N ALA A 441 24.72 -18.18 15.07
CA ALA A 441 23.71 -18.19 14.00
C ALA A 441 22.33 -18.53 14.56
N ALA A 442 21.32 -17.74 14.19
CA ALA A 442 19.93 -18.10 14.40
C ALA A 442 19.56 -19.32 13.53
N GLY A 443 18.57 -20.09 13.95
CA GLY A 443 18.16 -21.30 13.26
C GLY A 443 17.41 -21.02 11.95
N SER A 444 16.89 -22.08 11.32
CA SER A 444 16.17 -22.00 10.06
C SER A 444 14.80 -21.33 10.17
N GLU A 445 14.30 -21.07 11.37
CA GLU A 445 13.11 -20.24 11.62
C GLU A 445 13.33 -18.76 11.25
N VAL A 446 14.57 -18.26 11.44
CA VAL A 446 14.97 -16.90 11.06
C VAL A 446 15.68 -16.93 9.70
N ASN A 447 16.68 -17.80 9.54
CA ASN A 447 17.54 -17.88 8.37
C ASN A 447 16.94 -18.80 7.28
N ARG A 448 15.82 -18.36 6.70
CA ARG A 448 15.05 -19.09 5.66
C ARG A 448 14.96 -18.40 4.30
N SER A 449 15.74 -17.37 4.09
CA SER A 449 15.82 -16.68 2.80
C SER A 449 17.25 -16.37 2.45
N LEU A 450 17.67 -16.70 1.23
CA LEU A 450 19.04 -16.58 0.75
C LEU A 450 19.12 -15.65 -0.45
N CYS A 451 19.90 -14.59 -0.35
CA CYS A 451 20.30 -13.78 -1.49
C CYS A 451 21.68 -14.22 -1.97
N VAL A 452 21.85 -14.58 -3.25
CA VAL A 452 23.15 -14.94 -3.84
C VAL A 452 23.59 -13.82 -4.77
N LEU A 453 24.78 -13.28 -4.56
CA LEU A 453 25.29 -12.10 -5.26
C LEU A 453 26.77 -12.26 -5.60
N ALA A 454 27.22 -11.50 -6.58
CA ALA A 454 28.63 -11.24 -6.80
C ALA A 454 29.04 -9.95 -6.10
N ASP A 455 30.20 -9.93 -5.45
CA ASP A 455 30.80 -8.70 -4.95
C ASP A 455 31.11 -7.74 -6.13
N GLU A 456 31.05 -6.43 -5.90
CA GLU A 456 31.29 -5.42 -6.94
C GLU A 456 32.64 -5.63 -7.65
N SER A 457 33.65 -6.10 -6.92
CA SER A 457 34.98 -6.38 -7.46
C SER A 457 35.02 -7.50 -8.50
N VAL A 458 34.03 -8.41 -8.49
CA VAL A 458 33.93 -9.57 -9.39
C VAL A 458 32.62 -9.61 -10.18
N ALA A 459 31.76 -8.60 -10.04
CA ALA A 459 30.41 -8.60 -10.62
C ALA A 459 30.41 -8.80 -12.14
N SER A 460 31.29 -8.09 -12.87
CA SER A 460 31.40 -8.21 -14.33
C SER A 460 31.91 -9.57 -14.80
N LEU A 461 32.71 -10.25 -13.97
CA LEU A 461 33.23 -11.59 -14.25
C LEU A 461 32.22 -12.67 -13.87
N ALA A 462 31.33 -12.37 -12.93
CA ALA A 462 30.32 -13.29 -12.41
C ALA A 462 29.09 -13.41 -13.32
N GLU A 463 28.94 -12.58 -14.36
CA GLU A 463 27.84 -12.69 -15.35
C GLU A 463 27.79 -14.08 -16.02
N GLY A 464 28.92 -14.79 -16.10
CA GLY A 464 28.98 -16.16 -16.63
C GLY A 464 28.63 -17.28 -15.63
N ILE A 465 28.39 -16.94 -14.35
CA ILE A 465 28.15 -17.91 -13.28
C ILE A 465 26.65 -18.16 -13.14
N VAL A 466 26.29 -19.43 -12.98
CA VAL A 466 24.91 -19.86 -12.72
C VAL A 466 24.80 -20.38 -11.29
N VAL A 467 23.74 -20.02 -10.59
CA VAL A 467 23.37 -20.61 -9.31
C VAL A 467 22.55 -21.87 -9.56
N ARG A 468 23.02 -23.04 -9.13
CA ARG A 468 22.30 -24.31 -9.28
C ARG A 468 21.70 -24.75 -7.97
N VAL A 469 20.39 -24.93 -7.90
CA VAL A 469 19.69 -25.46 -6.73
C VAL A 469 19.65 -26.97 -6.81
N ALA A 470 20.25 -27.66 -5.84
CA ALA A 470 20.35 -29.10 -5.79
C ALA A 470 19.83 -29.70 -4.47
N GLU A 471 19.52 -30.99 -4.50
CA GLU A 471 19.00 -31.77 -3.37
C GLU A 471 17.69 -31.19 -2.77
N SER A 472 16.98 -30.31 -3.46
CA SER A 472 15.87 -29.52 -2.92
C SER A 472 14.48 -30.18 -3.02
N ALA A 473 14.43 -31.51 -3.19
CA ALA A 473 13.17 -32.25 -3.28
C ALA A 473 12.36 -32.17 -1.98
N ASP A 474 13.04 -32.17 -0.83
CA ASP A 474 12.45 -32.04 0.50
C ASP A 474 12.92 -30.75 1.17
N LEU A 475 12.00 -29.79 1.32
CA LEU A 475 12.23 -28.52 2.01
C LEU A 475 11.42 -28.42 3.31
N THR A 476 10.93 -29.54 3.85
CA THR A 476 10.16 -29.58 5.11
C THR A 476 10.99 -29.12 6.33
N VAL A 477 12.31 -29.09 6.20
CA VAL A 477 13.23 -28.48 7.19
C VAL A 477 13.04 -26.96 7.36
N PHE A 478 12.29 -26.32 6.46
CA PHE A 478 11.83 -24.94 6.54
C PHE A 478 10.31 -24.90 6.70
N PRO A 479 9.76 -25.13 7.91
CA PRO A 479 8.31 -25.24 8.12
C PRO A 479 7.55 -23.97 7.75
N GLU A 480 8.20 -22.81 7.84
CA GLU A 480 7.64 -21.52 7.44
C GLU A 480 8.12 -21.04 6.05
N GLY A 481 8.56 -21.99 5.21
CA GLY A 481 8.94 -21.72 3.82
C GLY A 481 10.39 -21.31 3.61
N PHE A 482 10.82 -21.29 2.35
CA PHE A 482 12.18 -20.94 1.94
C PHE A 482 12.18 -20.04 0.70
N SER A 483 13.05 -19.03 0.66
CA SER A 483 13.19 -18.17 -0.52
C SER A 483 14.63 -18.07 -1.00
N LEU A 484 14.83 -17.98 -2.32
CA LEU A 484 16.12 -17.68 -2.92
C LEU A 484 15.98 -16.54 -3.92
N VAL A 485 16.86 -15.55 -3.80
CA VAL A 485 16.92 -14.35 -4.66
C VAL A 485 18.32 -14.23 -5.25
N THR A 486 18.44 -14.05 -6.56
CA THR A 486 19.73 -13.88 -7.23
C THR A 486 19.61 -13.03 -8.50
N PRO A 487 20.50 -12.08 -8.78
CA PRO A 487 20.58 -11.44 -10.10
C PRO A 487 21.28 -12.34 -11.13
N LEU A 488 22.02 -13.36 -10.68
CA LEU A 488 22.64 -14.36 -11.55
C LEU A 488 21.59 -15.33 -12.12
N GLY A 489 21.95 -16.05 -13.18
CA GLY A 489 21.12 -17.13 -13.72
C GLY A 489 20.89 -18.24 -12.69
N LEU A 490 19.69 -18.82 -12.65
CA LEU A 490 19.29 -19.88 -11.74
C LEU A 490 18.98 -21.16 -12.52
N GLN A 491 19.54 -22.29 -12.07
CA GLN A 491 19.26 -23.61 -12.65
C GLN A 491 18.77 -24.59 -11.59
N PHE A 492 17.76 -25.40 -11.91
CA PHE A 492 17.27 -26.45 -11.00
C PHE A 492 17.87 -27.83 -11.34
N ASP A 493 18.41 -28.51 -10.33
CA ASP A 493 18.95 -29.87 -10.39
C ASP A 493 17.92 -30.90 -9.91
N GLY A 494 16.85 -31.06 -10.68
CA GLY A 494 15.75 -31.99 -10.37
C GLY A 494 14.53 -31.31 -9.75
N SER A 495 13.64 -32.12 -9.17
CA SER A 495 12.38 -31.64 -8.59
C SER A 495 12.60 -30.92 -7.26
N VAL A 496 11.74 -29.94 -6.99
CA VAL A 496 11.85 -29.03 -5.85
C VAL A 496 10.57 -29.07 -5.02
N ASN A 497 10.73 -29.19 -3.70
CA ASN A 497 9.65 -29.09 -2.71
C ASN A 497 8.49 -30.09 -2.88
N THR A 498 8.77 -31.30 -3.35
CA THR A 498 7.75 -32.31 -3.63
C THR A 498 7.21 -33.03 -2.39
N HIS A 499 7.83 -32.80 -1.22
CA HIS A 499 7.40 -33.38 0.06
C HIS A 499 6.45 -32.41 0.77
N ALA A 500 5.32 -32.93 1.25
CA ALA A 500 4.40 -32.17 2.09
C ALA A 500 4.88 -32.18 3.54
N SER A 501 4.61 -31.10 4.27
CA SER A 501 4.93 -30.96 5.69
C SER A 501 4.11 -31.93 6.53
N GLU A 502 4.69 -32.39 7.64
CA GLU A 502 3.96 -33.15 8.65
C GLU A 502 3.07 -32.20 9.46
N GLY A 503 1.77 -32.23 9.18
CA GLY A 503 0.76 -31.40 9.84
C GLY A 503 0.20 -30.31 8.92
N THR A 504 -1.01 -29.86 9.27
CA THR A 504 -1.70 -28.78 8.57
C THR A 504 -1.84 -27.59 9.49
N PRO A 505 -1.48 -26.38 9.06
CA PRO A 505 -1.72 -25.16 9.82
C PRO A 505 -3.20 -25.00 10.19
N GLN A 506 -3.49 -24.30 11.29
CA GLN A 506 -4.85 -24.00 11.68
C GLN A 506 -5.58 -23.24 10.56
N GLY A 507 -6.79 -23.67 10.19
CA GLY A 507 -7.57 -23.05 9.13
C GLY A 507 -7.18 -23.48 7.71
N TRP A 508 -6.24 -24.41 7.56
CA TRP A 508 -5.89 -25.00 6.28
C TRP A 508 -7.03 -25.88 5.73
N PRO A 509 -7.30 -25.89 4.41
CA PRO A 509 -8.33 -26.73 3.82
C PRO A 509 -8.10 -28.23 4.07
N GLU A 510 -9.14 -28.93 4.51
CA GLU A 510 -9.09 -30.38 4.72
C GLU A 510 -8.76 -31.09 3.39
N ASN A 511 -7.82 -32.05 3.43
CA ASN A 511 -7.38 -32.89 2.31
C ASN A 511 -6.49 -32.24 1.24
N LEU A 512 -5.96 -31.03 1.47
CA LEU A 512 -4.90 -30.48 0.60
C LEU A 512 -3.52 -30.69 1.25
N PRO A 513 -2.52 -31.22 0.50
CA PRO A 513 -1.17 -31.33 1.01
C PRO A 513 -0.61 -29.93 1.32
N CYS A 514 -0.01 -29.77 2.49
CA CYS A 514 0.62 -28.51 2.91
C CYS A 514 2.12 -28.58 2.61
N HIS A 515 2.52 -28.06 1.45
CA HIS A 515 3.94 -27.89 1.14
C HIS A 515 4.48 -26.61 1.82
N PRO A 516 5.75 -26.59 2.28
CA PRO A 516 6.43 -25.36 2.65
C PRO A 516 6.27 -24.31 1.57
N ALA A 517 6.04 -23.05 1.95
CA ALA A 517 5.91 -21.97 0.97
C ALA A 517 7.28 -21.60 0.40
N VAL A 518 7.50 -21.86 -0.89
CA VAL A 518 8.82 -21.64 -1.52
C VAL A 518 8.72 -20.61 -2.63
N SER A 519 9.70 -19.70 -2.72
CA SER A 519 9.83 -18.76 -3.83
C SER A 519 11.26 -18.65 -4.35
N PHE A 520 11.40 -18.59 -5.68
CA PHE A 520 12.66 -18.40 -6.37
C PHE A 520 12.57 -17.17 -7.26
N PHE A 521 13.53 -16.26 -7.12
CA PHE A 521 13.63 -15.03 -7.90
C PHE A 521 15.01 -14.97 -8.54
N ALA A 522 15.05 -14.90 -9.87
CA ALA A 522 16.30 -14.90 -10.60
C ALA A 522 16.28 -13.96 -11.81
N GLY A 523 17.45 -13.50 -12.26
CA GLY A 523 17.57 -12.70 -13.49
C GLY A 523 17.23 -13.52 -14.74
N GLU A 524 17.68 -14.77 -14.77
CA GLU A 524 17.41 -15.76 -15.81
C GLU A 524 17.14 -17.11 -15.14
N ILE A 525 16.23 -17.93 -15.69
CA ILE A 525 15.92 -19.26 -15.15
C ILE A 525 16.08 -20.33 -16.23
N ASP A 526 16.86 -21.36 -15.91
CA ASP A 526 17.06 -22.54 -16.74
C ASP A 526 16.75 -23.83 -15.97
N PHE A 527 16.48 -24.91 -16.70
CA PHE A 527 16.10 -26.20 -16.14
C PHE A 527 17.05 -27.27 -16.66
N ALA A 528 17.78 -27.91 -15.76
CA ALA A 528 18.66 -29.00 -16.14
C ALA A 528 17.82 -30.17 -16.69
N PRO A 529 18.31 -30.90 -17.71
CA PRO A 529 17.61 -32.07 -18.22
C PRO A 529 17.52 -33.14 -17.13
N ALA A 530 16.28 -33.55 -16.78
CA ALA A 530 16.02 -34.58 -15.78
C ALA A 530 15.17 -35.71 -16.37
N PRO A 531 15.54 -37.00 -16.15
CA PRO A 531 14.73 -38.13 -16.57
C PRO A 531 13.41 -38.15 -15.76
N GLY A 532 12.29 -37.89 -16.43
CA GLY A 532 10.96 -37.80 -15.80
C GLY A 532 10.44 -36.37 -15.63
N GLY A 533 11.22 -35.37 -16.04
CA GLY A 533 10.84 -33.96 -15.91
C GLY A 533 11.17 -33.37 -14.54
N ILE A 534 10.95 -32.06 -14.40
CA ILE A 534 11.17 -31.33 -13.14
C ILE A 534 9.81 -30.89 -12.60
N ARG A 535 9.50 -31.26 -11.36
CA ARG A 535 8.32 -30.76 -10.64
C ARG A 535 8.75 -29.74 -9.59
N ILE A 536 8.11 -28.59 -9.57
CA ILE A 536 8.34 -27.54 -8.56
C ILE A 536 7.01 -27.24 -7.88
N GLU A 537 6.94 -27.39 -6.56
CA GLU A 537 5.83 -26.90 -5.73
C GLU A 537 6.24 -25.57 -5.10
N GLY A 538 5.80 -24.46 -5.67
CA GLY A 538 6.20 -23.13 -5.23
C GLY A 538 6.08 -22.06 -6.30
N GLU A 539 6.70 -20.92 -6.00
CA GLU A 539 6.76 -19.74 -6.83
C GLU A 539 8.12 -19.63 -7.52
N VAL A 540 8.12 -19.28 -8.81
CA VAL A 540 9.32 -19.14 -9.63
C VAL A 540 9.13 -17.90 -10.50
N HIS A 541 10.06 -16.96 -10.38
CA HIS A 541 9.98 -15.65 -11.00
C HIS A 541 11.30 -15.30 -11.69
N GLU A 542 11.22 -15.10 -13.00
CA GLU A 542 12.31 -14.57 -13.80
C GLU A 542 12.14 -13.06 -13.96
N MET A 543 13.20 -12.28 -13.70
CA MET A 543 13.20 -10.82 -13.81
C MET A 543 14.34 -10.37 -14.73
N GLY A 544 14.07 -10.37 -16.04
CA GLY A 544 15.03 -9.90 -17.04
C GLY A 544 15.27 -8.38 -16.98
N SER A 545 16.18 -7.90 -17.83
CA SER A 545 16.70 -6.52 -17.89
C SER A 545 15.69 -5.42 -18.31
N GLY A 546 14.39 -5.66 -18.14
CA GLY A 546 13.37 -4.64 -18.40
C GLY A 546 11.91 -5.13 -18.33
N ASP A 547 11.67 -6.45 -18.39
CA ASP A 547 10.33 -7.02 -18.37
C ASP A 547 10.23 -8.21 -17.39
N TYR A 548 9.14 -8.23 -16.62
CA TYR A 548 8.70 -9.38 -15.85
C TYR A 548 8.12 -10.43 -16.81
N THR A 549 8.85 -11.52 -17.04
CA THR A 549 8.34 -12.69 -17.73
C THR A 549 7.68 -13.59 -16.69
N VAL A 550 6.36 -13.43 -16.49
CA VAL A 550 5.56 -14.58 -16.02
C VAL A 550 5.86 -15.70 -17.00
N PRO A 551 6.15 -16.94 -16.57
CA PRO A 551 6.22 -18.04 -17.52
C PRO A 551 4.92 -18.03 -18.32
N VAL A 552 5.05 -17.90 -19.63
CA VAL A 552 3.93 -17.80 -20.56
C VAL A 552 3.70 -19.16 -21.21
N ASP A 553 2.46 -19.46 -21.61
CA ASP A 553 2.21 -20.59 -22.50
C ASP A 553 2.86 -20.36 -23.88
N ASP A 554 2.82 -21.39 -24.74
CA ASP A 554 3.33 -21.33 -26.11
C ASP A 554 2.64 -20.24 -26.97
N GLU A 555 1.58 -19.62 -26.44
CA GLU A 555 0.74 -18.59 -27.06
C GLU A 555 1.00 -17.19 -26.46
N GLY A 556 1.92 -17.06 -25.51
CA GLY A 556 2.35 -15.78 -24.91
C GLY A 556 1.44 -15.26 -23.80
N ASN A 557 0.51 -16.06 -23.28
CA ASN A 557 -0.35 -15.67 -22.15
C ASN A 557 0.32 -16.01 -20.82
N PRO A 558 0.16 -15.17 -19.77
CA PRO A 558 0.61 -15.50 -18.42
C PRO A 558 0.00 -16.83 -17.97
N LEU A 559 0.84 -17.77 -17.56
CA LEU A 559 0.36 -19.07 -17.10
C LEU A 559 -0.52 -18.90 -15.85
N PRO A 560 -1.72 -19.51 -15.81
CA PRO A 560 -2.53 -19.53 -14.60
C PRO A 560 -1.84 -20.35 -13.50
N ALA A 561 -2.20 -20.07 -12.24
CA ALA A 561 -1.80 -20.85 -11.07
C ALA A 561 -1.97 -22.37 -11.35
N GLY A 562 -0.86 -23.12 -11.31
CA GLY A 562 -0.84 -24.57 -11.56
C GLY A 562 -0.61 -25.03 -13.01
N ALA A 563 -0.25 -24.14 -13.94
CA ALA A 563 -0.02 -24.54 -15.32
C ALA A 563 1.37 -25.16 -15.57
N LYS A 564 1.43 -26.13 -16.49
CA LYS A 564 2.65 -26.86 -16.85
C LYS A 564 3.42 -26.14 -17.95
N TRP A 565 4.74 -26.01 -17.79
CA TRP A 565 5.61 -25.54 -18.88
C TRP A 565 5.82 -26.70 -19.85
N LYS A 566 5.12 -26.67 -21.00
CA LYS A 566 5.08 -27.80 -21.94
C LYS A 566 6.37 -28.02 -22.72
N SER A 567 7.25 -27.02 -22.83
CA SER A 567 8.57 -27.23 -23.41
C SER A 567 9.52 -27.78 -22.32
N ARG A 568 10.02 -29.00 -22.51
CA ARG A 568 10.98 -29.73 -21.64
C ARG A 568 10.46 -30.50 -20.41
N GLY A 569 9.14 -30.68 -20.25
CA GLY A 569 8.60 -31.57 -19.21
C GLY A 569 8.73 -31.01 -17.78
N VAL A 570 8.63 -29.69 -17.62
CA VAL A 570 8.65 -29.02 -16.32
C VAL A 570 7.21 -28.71 -15.87
N SER A 571 6.85 -29.05 -14.64
CA SER A 571 5.57 -28.67 -14.03
C SER A 571 5.80 -27.82 -12.79
N VAL A 572 5.43 -26.55 -12.87
CA VAL A 572 5.43 -25.63 -11.73
C VAL A 572 3.99 -25.53 -11.21
N HIS A 573 3.79 -25.88 -9.95
CA HIS A 573 2.50 -25.75 -9.29
C HIS A 573 2.58 -24.64 -8.25
N THR A 574 1.77 -23.60 -8.46
CA THR A 574 1.67 -22.45 -7.58
C THR A 574 0.23 -22.37 -7.10
N PRO A 575 -0.09 -22.75 -5.85
CA PRO A 575 -1.45 -22.69 -5.34
C PRO A 575 -1.93 -21.22 -5.23
N PRO A 576 -3.24 -20.92 -5.23
CA PRO A 576 -3.71 -19.57 -4.95
C PRO A 576 -3.29 -19.13 -3.53
N LEU A 577 -3.12 -17.82 -3.31
CA LEU A 577 -2.83 -17.28 -1.96
C LEU A 577 -4.14 -17.11 -1.18
N GLU A 578 -4.55 -18.18 -0.50
CA GLU A 578 -5.78 -18.25 0.29
C GLU A 578 -5.52 -18.35 1.79
N HIS A 579 -4.28 -18.63 2.18
CA HIS A 579 -3.88 -18.82 3.57
C HIS A 579 -2.50 -18.22 3.86
N PRO A 580 -2.27 -17.59 5.03
CA PRO A 580 -0.96 -16.98 5.35
C PRO A 580 0.21 -17.96 5.35
N ALA A 581 -0.02 -19.23 5.71
CA ALA A 581 1.01 -20.27 5.64
C ALA A 581 1.52 -20.57 4.21
N GLN A 582 0.85 -20.06 3.18
CA GLN A 582 1.32 -20.14 1.79
C GLN A 582 2.25 -18.99 1.40
N LEU A 583 2.51 -18.04 2.31
CA LEU A 583 3.43 -16.93 2.08
C LEU A 583 4.87 -17.40 2.25
N PRO A 584 5.69 -17.31 1.20
CA PRO A 584 7.12 -17.55 1.33
C PRO A 584 7.78 -16.40 2.11
N PRO A 585 9.01 -16.57 2.62
CA PRO A 585 9.76 -15.52 3.31
C PRO A 585 9.97 -14.23 2.50
N VAL A 586 10.16 -14.37 1.18
CA VAL A 586 10.31 -13.25 0.23
C VAL A 586 9.19 -13.30 -0.80
N PHE A 587 8.48 -12.19 -0.94
CA PHE A 587 7.34 -12.03 -1.83
C PHE A 587 7.17 -10.57 -2.25
N PHE A 588 6.42 -10.33 -3.33
CA PHE A 588 6.03 -8.99 -3.72
C PHE A 588 4.89 -8.47 -2.86
N LYS A 589 4.86 -7.15 -2.66
CA LYS A 589 3.83 -6.48 -1.86
C LYS A 589 3.17 -5.40 -2.70
N ASP A 590 1.86 -5.26 -2.50
CA ASP A 590 1.10 -4.10 -2.93
C ASP A 590 0.59 -3.38 -1.67
N TRP A 591 0.48 -2.05 -1.75
CA TRP A 591 -0.28 -1.29 -0.78
C TRP A 591 -1.69 -1.05 -1.29
N LEU A 592 -2.69 -1.39 -0.49
CA LEU A 592 -4.06 -0.98 -0.70
C LEU A 592 -4.43 0.01 0.41
N LEU A 593 -4.65 1.26 0.05
CA LEU A 593 -5.11 2.30 0.96
C LEU A 593 -6.63 2.40 0.89
N THR A 594 -7.28 2.54 2.04
CA THR A 594 -8.70 2.83 2.14
C THR A 594 -8.97 3.90 3.18
N LEU A 595 -9.97 4.74 2.95
CA LEU A 595 -10.46 5.71 3.91
C LEU A 595 -11.96 5.51 4.10
N GLU A 596 -12.34 5.16 5.32
CA GLU A 596 -13.69 4.71 5.69
C GLU A 596 -14.29 5.66 6.74
N GLU A 597 -15.57 6.00 6.61
CA GLU A 597 -16.28 6.74 7.67
C GLU A 597 -16.77 5.79 8.77
N ILE A 598 -16.39 6.05 10.03
CA ILE A 598 -16.87 5.31 11.20
C ILE A 598 -18.21 5.90 11.63
N ARG A 599 -19.29 5.12 11.49
CA ARG A 599 -20.66 5.52 11.89
C ARG A 599 -21.04 5.07 13.27
#